data_AF-A0A7V1I0Q0-F1
#
_entry.id   AF-A0A7V1I0Q0-F1
#
_cell.length_a   1.000
_cell.length_b   1.000
_cell.length_c   1.000
_cell.angle_alpha   90.00
_cell.angle_beta   90.00
_cell.angle_gamma   90.00
#
_symmetry.space_group_name_H-M   'P 1'
#
loop_
_entity.id
_entity.type
_entity.pdbx_description
1 polymer ?
#
loop_
_entity_poly.entity_id
_entity_poly.type
_entity_poly.pdbx_seq_one_letter_code
_entity_poly.pdbx_strand_id
1 'polypeptide(L)' 'MDQDKISRVISKLNGILSDEEACLEEVEAMVHSLTRHFLDNLTDIADIDYFQDRLNEMIDNYVDTHFEENFEEKLN' A
#
# COMPACT_ATOMS: atom_id res chain seq x y z
N MET A 1 -8.39 -2.46 19.87
CA MET A 1 -9.14 -2.65 18.61
C MET A 1 -8.19 -3.20 17.56
N ASP A 2 -8.60 -4.12 16.71
CA ASP A 2 -7.76 -4.60 15.61
C ASP A 2 -7.50 -3.51 14.54
N GLN A 3 -8.36 -2.49 14.45
CA GLN A 3 -8.16 -1.32 13.60
C GLN A 3 -6.87 -0.52 13.89
N ASP A 4 -6.39 -0.49 15.14
CA ASP A 4 -5.10 0.14 15.47
C ASP A 4 -3.91 -0.64 14.87
N LYS A 5 -4.04 -1.98 14.77
CA LYS A 5 -3.03 -2.81 14.12
C LYS A 5 -3.05 -2.62 12.62
N ILE A 6 -4.25 -2.57 12.02
CA ILE A 6 -4.46 -2.29 10.60
C ILE A 6 -3.79 -0.96 10.24
N SER A 7 -4.09 0.10 10.99
CA SER A 7 -3.53 1.44 10.77
C SER A 7 -2.00 1.44 10.83
N ARG A 8 -1.40 0.72 11.80
CA ARG A 8 0.06 0.60 11.90
C ARG A 8 0.69 -0.14 10.72
N VAL A 9 0.01 -1.14 10.17
CA VAL A 9 0.51 -1.86 8.98
C VAL A 9 0.44 -0.97 7.75
N ILE A 10 -0.67 -0.27 7.54
CA ILE A 10 -0.79 0.71 6.44
C ILE A 10 0.28 1.82 6.56
N SER A 11 0.54 2.35 7.76
CA SER A 11 1.61 3.33 7.94
C SER A 11 3.00 2.78 7.60
N LYS A 12 3.27 1.50 7.88
CA LYS A 12 4.53 0.86 7.49
C LYS A 12 4.65 0.70 5.98
N LEU A 13 3.58 0.27 5.32
CA LEU A 13 3.53 0.13 3.86
C LEU A 13 3.76 1.47 3.17
N ASN A 14 3.10 2.54 3.63
CA ASN A 14 3.32 3.90 3.14
C ASN A 14 4.77 4.35 3.29
N GLY A 15 5.41 4.02 4.42
CA GLY A 15 6.82 4.36 4.63
C GLY A 15 7.75 3.67 3.62
N ILE A 16 7.45 2.42 3.25
CA ILE A 16 8.22 1.67 2.24
C ILE A 16 8.02 2.26 0.85
N LEU A 17 6.78 2.63 0.49
CA LEU A 17 6.47 3.26 -0.81
C LEU A 17 7.04 4.67 -0.94
N SER A 18 7.34 5.34 0.18
CA SER A 18 7.94 6.68 0.19
C SER A 18 9.48 6.65 0.28
N ASP A 19 10.08 5.46 0.33
CA ASP A 19 11.53 5.30 0.45
C ASP A 19 12.19 5.41 -0.93
N GLU A 20 12.76 6.58 -1.22
CA GLU A 20 13.43 6.88 -2.50
C GLU A 20 14.71 6.06 -2.74
N GLU A 21 15.25 5.40 -1.72
CA GLU A 21 16.48 4.58 -1.85
C GLU A 21 16.21 3.12 -2.23
N ALA A 22 14.96 2.64 -2.14
CA ALA A 22 14.60 1.25 -2.43
C ALA A 22 14.31 1.03 -3.92
N CYS A 23 14.75 -0.09 -4.50
CA CYS A 23 14.37 -0.41 -5.87
C CYS A 23 12.92 -0.92 -5.94
N LEU A 24 12.25 -0.71 -7.08
CA LEU A 24 10.84 -1.02 -7.26
C LEU A 24 10.49 -2.49 -6.94
N GLU A 25 11.37 -3.42 -7.30
CA GLU A 25 11.19 -4.86 -7.03
C GLU A 25 11.26 -5.19 -5.53
N GLU A 26 12.14 -4.50 -4.78
CA GLU A 26 12.24 -4.66 -3.32
C GLU A 26 11.00 -4.09 -2.64
N VAL A 27 10.53 -2.93 -3.08
CA VAL A 27 9.30 -2.29 -2.61
C VAL A 27 8.10 -3.21 -2.85
N GLU A 28 7.93 -3.75 -4.05
CA GLU A 28 6.86 -4.68 -4.39
C GLU A 28 6.91 -5.94 -3.50
N ALA A 29 8.08 -6.56 -3.37
CA ALA A 29 8.27 -7.76 -2.55
C ALA A 29 7.95 -7.51 -1.07
N MET A 30 8.35 -6.36 -0.53
CA MET A 30 8.07 -5.97 0.85
C MET A 30 6.59 -5.70 1.08
N VAL A 31 5.93 -4.95 0.18
CA VAL A 31 4.49 -4.68 0.24
C VAL A 31 3.69 -5.97 0.16
N HIS A 32 4.03 -6.88 -0.76
CA HIS A 32 3.39 -8.18 -0.89
C HIS A 32 3.57 -9.05 0.37
N SER A 33 4.79 -9.13 0.90
CA SER A 33 5.09 -9.92 2.10
C SER A 33 4.31 -9.43 3.32
N LEU A 34 4.30 -8.11 3.55
CA LEU A 34 3.63 -7.51 4.70
C LEU A 34 2.11 -7.62 4.59
N THR A 35 1.56 -7.43 3.39
CA THR A 35 0.14 -7.60 3.09
C THR A 35 -0.31 -9.04 3.34
N ARG A 36 0.46 -10.01 2.84
CA ARG A 36 0.16 -11.43 3.02
C ARG A 36 0.20 -11.83 4.48
N HIS A 37 1.27 -11.43 5.18
CA HIS A 37 1.40 -11.68 6.62
C HIS A 37 0.19 -11.15 7.39
N PHE A 38 -0.31 -9.97 7.04
CA PHE A 38 -1.42 -9.38 7.76
C PHE A 38 -2.76 -10.06 7.44
N LEU A 39 -3.04 -10.35 6.16
CA LEU A 39 -4.24 -11.12 5.75
C LEU A 39 -4.30 -12.50 6.39
N ASP A 40 -3.17 -13.21 6.51
CA ASP A 40 -3.11 -14.52 7.14
C ASP A 40 -3.41 -14.48 8.65
N ASN A 41 -3.37 -13.29 9.28
CA ASN A 41 -3.65 -13.08 10.70
C ASN A 41 -5.02 -12.42 10.97
N LEU A 42 -5.75 -12.02 9.92
CA LEU A 42 -7.12 -11.52 10.05
C LEU A 42 -8.12 -12.67 9.95
N THR A 43 -9.09 -12.70 10.86
CA THR A 43 -10.14 -13.73 10.88
C THR A 43 -11.55 -13.16 10.67
N ASP A 44 -11.72 -11.85 10.83
CA ASP A 44 -13.00 -11.17 10.61
C ASP A 44 -13.05 -10.61 9.17
N ILE A 45 -14.13 -10.91 8.45
CA ILE A 45 -14.37 -10.44 7.09
C ILE A 45 -14.43 -8.90 7.08
N ALA A 46 -15.02 -8.27 8.10
CA ALA A 46 -15.11 -6.81 8.16
C ALA A 46 -13.73 -6.14 8.27
N ASP A 47 -12.79 -6.77 8.98
CA ASP A 47 -11.41 -6.27 9.09
C ASP A 47 -10.61 -6.53 7.80
N ILE A 48 -10.90 -7.64 7.09
CA ILE A 48 -10.30 -7.94 5.78
C ILE A 48 -10.74 -6.90 4.75
N ASP A 49 -12.04 -6.64 4.63
CA ASP A 49 -12.58 -5.65 3.70
C ASP A 49 -12.00 -4.26 4.00
N TYR A 50 -12.00 -3.84 5.26
CA TYR A 50 -11.40 -2.56 5.66
C TYR A 50 -9.90 -2.48 5.34
N PHE A 51 -9.14 -3.56 5.54
CA PHE A 51 -7.73 -3.59 5.19
C PHE A 51 -7.51 -3.48 3.67
N GLN A 52 -8.32 -4.20 2.88
CA GLN A 52 -8.25 -4.15 1.41
C GLN A 52 -8.57 -2.76 0.87
N ASP A 53 -9.62 -2.10 1.39
CA ASP A 53 -9.96 -0.73 1.00
C ASP A 53 -8.80 0.24 1.25
N ARG A 54 -8.16 0.15 2.42
CA ARG A 54 -7.01 1.00 2.78
C ARG A 54 -5.76 0.71 1.94
N LEU A 55 -5.56 -0.54 1.53
CA LEU A 55 -4.47 -0.93 0.65
C LEU A 55 -4.68 -0.38 -0.77
N ASN A 56 -5.89 -0.47 -1.29
CA ASN A 56 -6.23 0.07 -2.60
C ASN A 56 -6.05 1.59 -2.62
N GLU A 57 -6.55 2.30 -1.61
CA GLU A 57 -6.36 3.76 -1.48
C GLU A 57 -4.88 4.15 -1.47
N MET A 58 -4.04 3.35 -0.80
CA MET A 58 -2.60 3.58 -0.78
C MET A 58 -1.95 3.36 -2.16
N ILE A 59 -2.32 2.30 -2.87
CA ILE A 59 -1.81 1.99 -4.20
C ILE A 59 -2.25 3.08 -5.20
N ASP A 60 -3.51 3.49 -5.16
CA ASP A 60 -4.06 4.55 -6.00
C ASP A 60 -3.27 5.85 -5.79
N ASN A 61 -3.07 6.28 -4.54
CA ASN A 61 -2.26 7.47 -4.24
C ASN A 61 -0.82 7.38 -4.75
N TYR A 62 -0.19 6.20 -4.64
CA TYR A 62 1.16 5.98 -5.18
C TYR A 62 1.18 6.10 -6.70
N VAL A 63 0.18 5.51 -7.38
CA VAL A 63 0.04 5.57 -8.83
C VAL A 63 -0.18 7.01 -9.30
N ASP A 64 -1.11 7.74 -8.68
CA ASP A 64 -1.42 9.12 -9.00
C ASP A 64 -0.16 10.00 -8.85
N THR A 65 0.54 9.86 -7.72
CA THR A 65 1.74 10.66 -7.43
C THR A 65 2.92 10.36 -8.36
N HIS A 66 3.11 9.10 -8.79
CA HIS A 66 4.31 8.70 -9.55
C HIS A 66 4.08 8.59 -11.07
N PHE A 67 2.83 8.48 -11.52
CA PHE A 67 2.52 8.18 -12.92
C PHE A 67 1.54 9.16 -13.58
N GLU A 68 0.68 9.88 -12.86
CA GLU A 68 -0.25 10.82 -13.50
C GLU A 68 0.42 12.12 -14.00
N GLU A 69 1.48 12.63 -13.33
CA GLU A 69 2.26 13.77 -13.85
C GLU A 69 2.95 13.45 -15.19
N ASN A 70 3.24 12.17 -15.48
CA ASN A 70 3.88 11.73 -16.72
C ASN A 70 2.92 11.58 -17.93
N PHE A 71 1.60 11.66 -17.72
CA PHE A 71 0.62 11.48 -18.80
C PHE A 71 0.21 12.81 -19.44
N GLU A 72 0.18 13.91 -18.68
CA GLU A 72 -0.15 15.24 -19.22
C GLU A 72 0.99 15.86 -20.06
N GLU A 73 2.26 15.55 -19.77
CA GLU A 73 3.40 16.03 -20.59
C GLU A 73 3.50 15.34 -21.95
N LYS A 74 2.93 14.14 -22.14
CA LYS A 74 2.97 13.42 -23.43
C LYS A 74 1.83 13.78 -24.39
N LEU A 75 0.87 14.60 -23.96
CA LEU A 75 -0.28 15.05 -24.75
C LEU A 75 -0.17 16.50 -25.26
N ASN A 76 0.91 17.21 -24.95
CA ASN A 76 1.27 18.53 -25.51
C ASN A 76 2.46 18.43 -26.47
#